data_AF-A0A7K4J1B0-F1
#
_entry.id   AF-A0A7K4J1B0-F1
#
_cell.length_a   1.000
_cell.length_b   1.000
_cell.length_c   1.000
_cell.angle_alpha   90.00
_cell.angle_beta   90.00
_cell.angle_gamma   90.00
#
_symmetry.space_group_name_H-M   'P 1'
#
loop_
_entity.id
_entity.type
_entity.pdbx_description
1 polymer ?
#
loop_
_entity_poly.entity_id
_entity_poly.type
_entity_poly.pdbx_seq_one_letter_code
_entity_poly.pdbx_strand_id
1 'polypeptide(L)'
;MNVSNNCNVANLTVYHHVRLIEFTLYILIFFFGALFNALALWVFFCKVKKWTETRVYVINLVLADCFVICTLPFMAYLLWNKSIRDELCQFIEATYFINMVMSIYIISFISIDRYIAIKHPLKSRTFRSPTKVAFLCGLLWVSVIIGATLQTRQRYAALCFRKDITASATQNLLSIFFVFA
;
A
#
# COMPACT_ATOMS: atom_id res chain seq x y z
N MET A 1 11.61 -45.97 13.65
CA MET A 1 12.49 -44.92 13.08
C MET A 1 12.34 -43.70 13.97
N ASN A 2 13.41 -43.37 14.71
CA ASN A 2 13.39 -42.33 15.75
C ASN A 2 13.59 -40.97 15.07
N VAL A 3 12.53 -40.18 14.91
CA VAL A 3 12.63 -38.82 14.39
C VAL A 3 13.26 -37.99 15.50
N SER A 4 14.55 -37.71 15.35
CA SER A 4 15.27 -36.75 16.17
C SER A 4 14.59 -35.38 16.08
N ASN A 5 13.86 -35.02 17.15
CA ASN A 5 13.19 -33.74 17.38
C ASN A 5 14.18 -32.59 17.66
N ASN A 6 15.23 -32.47 16.84
CA ASN A 6 16.15 -31.34 16.91
C ASN A 6 15.55 -30.16 16.12
N CYS A 7 14.46 -29.59 16.63
CA CYS A 7 14.13 -28.20 16.32
C CYS A 7 15.26 -27.35 16.93
N ASN A 8 16.28 -27.02 16.12
CA ASN A 8 17.45 -26.27 16.55
C ASN A 8 17.01 -25.01 17.31
N VAL A 9 17.34 -24.95 18.60
CA VAL A 9 16.99 -23.85 19.52
C VAL A 9 17.39 -22.49 18.95
N ALA A 10 18.50 -22.43 18.21
CA ALA A 10 18.96 -21.23 17.50
C ALA A 10 17.93 -20.68 16.48
N ASN A 11 17.20 -21.55 15.78
CA ASN A 11 16.15 -21.12 14.86
C ASN A 11 14.98 -20.52 15.65
N LEU A 12 14.58 -21.14 16.76
CA LEU A 12 13.48 -20.67 17.59
C LEU A 12 13.77 -19.29 18.22
N THR A 13 15.00 -19.06 18.69
CA THR A 13 15.43 -17.76 19.23
C THR A 13 15.43 -16.69 18.13
N VAL A 14 15.95 -17.01 16.94
CA VAL A 14 15.94 -16.08 15.80
C VAL A 14 14.50 -15.74 15.38
N TYR A 15 13.59 -16.71 15.30
CA TYR A 15 12.17 -16.46 15.01
C TYR A 15 11.52 -15.54 16.04
N HIS A 16 11.85 -15.69 17.32
CA HIS A 16 11.33 -14.84 18.39
C HIS A 16 11.82 -13.39 18.26
N HIS A 17 13.11 -13.18 18.00
CA HIS A 17 13.67 -11.84 17.80
C HIS A 17 13.07 -11.15 16.57
N VAL A 18 12.92 -11.88 15.46
CA VAL A 18 12.31 -11.34 14.23
C VAL A 18 10.87 -10.90 14.49
N ARG A 19 10.04 -11.72 15.14
CA ARG A 19 8.66 -11.33 15.46
C ARG A 19 8.56 -10.14 16.41
N LEU A 20 9.46 -10.05 17.39
CA LEU A 20 9.49 -8.93 18.32
C LEU A 20 9.82 -7.61 17.60
N ILE A 21 10.79 -7.66 16.67
CA ILE A 21 11.17 -6.51 15.83
C ILE A 21 10.00 -6.12 14.93
N GLU A 22 9.38 -7.08 14.24
CA GLU A 22 8.19 -6.83 13.39
C GLU A 22 7.06 -6.17 14.18
N PHE A 23 6.73 -6.71 15.36
CA PHE A 23 5.67 -6.16 16.22
C PHE A 23 5.98 -4.74 16.67
N THR A 24 7.24 -4.48 17.06
CA THR A 24 7.69 -3.14 17.44
C THR A 24 7.56 -2.17 16.26
N LEU A 25 8.00 -2.56 15.07
CA LEU A 25 7.88 -1.75 13.86
C LEU A 25 6.41 -1.48 13.51
N TYR A 26 5.52 -2.48 13.59
CA TYR A 26 4.10 -2.28 13.33
C TYR A 26 3.45 -1.29 14.29
N ILE A 27 3.80 -1.32 15.59
CA ILE A 27 3.32 -0.33 16.56
C ILE A 27 3.83 1.07 16.22
N LEU A 28 5.13 1.20 15.92
CA LEU A 28 5.73 2.49 15.58
C LEU A 28 5.12 3.07 14.30
N ILE A 29 5.00 2.26 13.25
CA ILE A 29 4.40 2.66 11.97
C ILE A 29 2.93 3.02 12.18
N PHE A 30 2.18 2.27 12.98
CA PHE A 30 0.80 2.60 13.30
C PHE A 30 0.71 3.97 14.00
N PHE A 31 1.50 4.18 15.06
CA PHE A 31 1.43 5.40 15.87
C PHE A 31 1.85 6.63 15.05
N PHE A 32 3.05 6.61 14.47
CA PHE A 32 3.56 7.73 13.69
C PHE A 32 2.78 7.92 12.39
N GLY A 33 2.41 6.82 11.73
CA GLY A 33 1.58 6.84 10.53
C GLY A 33 0.22 7.47 10.80
N ALA A 34 -0.49 7.04 11.85
CA ALA A 34 -1.78 7.62 12.21
C ALA A 34 -1.63 9.11 12.57
N LEU A 35 -0.62 9.46 13.36
CA LEU A 35 -0.35 10.84 13.75
C LEU A 35 -0.12 11.73 12.52
N PHE A 36 0.85 11.40 11.68
CA PHE A 36 1.21 12.24 10.53
C PHE A 36 0.14 12.28 9.45
N ASN A 37 -0.54 11.15 9.17
CA ASN A 37 -1.64 11.13 8.19
C ASN A 37 -2.87 11.88 8.70
N ALA A 38 -3.22 11.79 9.99
CA ALA A 38 -4.30 12.59 10.57
C ALA A 38 -3.98 14.09 10.55
N LEU A 39 -2.73 14.47 10.88
CA LEU A 39 -2.25 15.85 10.75
C LEU A 39 -2.32 16.34 9.31
N ALA A 40 -1.93 15.51 8.34
CA ALA A 40 -2.02 15.83 6.92
C ALA A 40 -3.48 16.07 6.51
N LEU A 41 -4.41 15.15 6.82
CA LEU A 41 -5.84 15.32 6.58
C LEU A 41 -6.34 16.62 7.21
N TRP A 42 -6.04 16.87 8.48
CA TRP A 42 -6.45 18.08 9.18
C TRP A 42 -5.99 19.35 8.47
N VAL A 43 -4.71 19.42 8.07
CA VAL A 43 -4.18 20.57 7.33
C VAL A 43 -4.86 20.73 5.98
N PHE A 44 -5.03 19.64 5.22
CA PHE A 44 -5.64 19.72 3.89
C PHE A 44 -7.14 19.99 3.93
N PHE A 45 -7.88 19.57 4.94
CA PHE A 45 -9.31 19.85 5.07
C PHE A 45 -9.58 21.21 5.70
N CYS A 46 -8.84 21.59 6.76
CA CYS A 46 -9.17 22.77 7.56
C CYS A 46 -8.35 24.02 7.20
N LYS A 47 -7.10 23.89 6.74
CA LYS A 47 -6.23 25.04 6.46
C LYS A 47 -6.18 25.41 4.97
N VAL A 48 -6.20 24.42 4.08
CA VAL A 48 -6.08 24.67 2.64
C VAL A 48 -7.48 24.83 2.02
N LYS A 49 -7.92 26.08 1.80
CA LYS A 49 -9.23 26.36 1.19
C LYS A 49 -9.29 26.12 -0.33
N LYS A 50 -8.15 26.24 -1.03
CA LYS A 50 -8.10 26.08 -2.50
C LYS A 50 -8.10 24.59 -2.88
N TRP A 51 -8.89 24.23 -3.88
CA TRP A 51 -8.87 22.89 -4.47
C TRP A 51 -7.88 22.87 -5.64
N THR A 52 -6.80 22.12 -5.48
CA THR A 52 -5.68 22.05 -6.44
C THR A 52 -5.38 20.60 -6.77
N GLU A 53 -4.71 20.36 -7.89
CA GLU A 53 -4.27 19.03 -8.35
C GLU A 53 -3.44 18.32 -7.29
N THR A 54 -2.46 19.04 -6.72
CA THR A 54 -1.62 18.53 -5.64
C THR A 54 -2.45 18.10 -4.43
N ARG A 55 -3.49 18.88 -4.08
CA ARG A 55 -4.38 18.51 -2.97
C ARG A 55 -5.13 17.21 -3.26
N VAL A 56 -5.60 17.01 -4.49
CA VAL A 56 -6.27 15.76 -4.89
C VAL A 56 -5.31 14.58 -4.80
N TYR A 57 -4.09 14.70 -5.35
CA TYR A 57 -3.07 13.65 -5.26
C TYR A 57 -2.75 13.28 -3.80
N VAL A 58 -2.49 14.28 -2.96
CA VAL A 58 -2.10 14.03 -1.56
C VAL A 58 -3.26 13.47 -0.74
N ILE A 59 -4.52 13.88 -0.97
CA ILE A 59 -5.67 13.26 -0.31
C ILE A 59 -5.78 11.77 -0.68
N ASN A 60 -5.62 11.42 -1.95
CA ASN A 60 -5.66 10.01 -2.38
C ASN A 60 -4.52 9.18 -1.76
N LEU A 61 -3.32 9.78 -1.63
CA LEU A 61 -2.18 9.15 -0.96
C LEU A 61 -2.49 8.88 0.52
N VAL A 62 -2.95 9.90 1.24
CA VAL A 62 -3.26 9.78 2.66
C VAL A 62 -4.41 8.79 2.92
N LEU A 63 -5.40 8.72 2.02
CA LEU A 63 -6.45 7.69 2.10
C LEU A 63 -5.88 6.28 1.95
N ALA A 64 -4.94 6.07 1.01
CA ALA A 64 -4.28 4.77 0.83
C ALA A 64 -3.44 4.39 2.06
N ASP A 65 -2.68 5.34 2.63
CA ASP A 65 -1.90 5.12 3.84
C ASP A 65 -2.79 4.81 5.06
N CYS A 66 -3.91 5.53 5.20
CA CYS A 66 -4.89 5.26 6.26
C CYS A 66 -5.45 3.83 6.17
N PHE A 67 -5.73 3.30 4.98
CA PHE A 67 -6.19 1.92 4.85
C PHE A 67 -5.16 0.94 5.41
N VAL A 68 -3.87 1.08 5.07
CA VAL A 68 -2.81 0.22 5.63
C VAL A 68 -2.64 0.41 7.12
N ILE A 69 -2.64 1.65 7.62
CA ILE A 69 -2.50 1.92 9.05
C ILE A 69 -3.64 1.26 9.84
N CYS A 70 -4.86 1.29 9.31
CA CYS A 70 -6.01 0.65 9.93
C CYS A 70 -5.88 -0.89 9.96
N THR A 71 -5.13 -1.54 9.05
CA THR A 71 -4.97 -3.01 9.07
C THR A 71 -3.88 -3.50 10.03
N LEU A 72 -2.90 -2.66 10.38
CA LEU A 72 -1.84 -2.97 11.35
C LEU A 72 -2.36 -3.47 12.72
N PRO A 73 -3.33 -2.82 13.40
CA PRO A 73 -3.84 -3.31 14.69
C PRO A 73 -4.60 -4.64 14.56
N PHE A 74 -5.27 -4.89 13.42
CA PHE A 74 -5.88 -6.19 13.15
C PHE A 74 -4.84 -7.30 13.00
N MET A 75 -3.65 -6.97 12.49
CA MET A 75 -2.55 -7.92 12.41
C MET A 75 -1.98 -8.31 13.78
N ALA A 76 -1.95 -7.37 14.73
CA ALA A 76 -1.62 -7.67 16.12
C ALA A 76 -2.65 -8.61 16.78
N TYR A 77 -3.94 -8.43 16.48
CA TYR A 77 -5.02 -9.29 16.98
C TYR A 77 -4.95 -10.72 16.41
N LEU A 78 -4.54 -10.88 15.15
CA LEU A 78 -4.37 -12.18 14.50
C LEU A 78 -3.27 -13.06 15.10
N LEU A 79 -2.30 -12.46 15.81
CA LEU A 79 -1.30 -13.23 16.56
C LEU A 79 -1.94 -14.05 17.70
N TRP A 80 -3.13 -13.67 18.16
CA TRP A 80 -3.81 -14.29 19.28
C TRP A 80 -4.91 -15.30 18.87
N ASN A 81 -5.57 -15.10 17.71
CA ASN A 81 -6.71 -15.92 17.29
C ASN A 81 -6.50 -16.60 15.92
N LYS A 82 -6.35 -17.93 15.91
CA LYS A 82 -6.03 -18.72 14.70
C LYS A 82 -7.22 -18.92 13.75
N SER A 83 -8.46 -18.61 14.16
CA SER A 83 -9.67 -19.01 13.44
C SER A 83 -10.08 -18.13 12.24
N ILE A 84 -9.48 -16.94 12.07
CA ILE A 84 -9.79 -15.97 11.00
C ILE A 84 -8.54 -15.63 10.15
N ARG A 85 -7.56 -16.54 10.15
CA ARG A 85 -6.21 -16.23 9.64
C ARG A 85 -6.17 -16.01 8.14
N ASP A 86 -6.97 -16.73 7.36
CA ASP A 86 -6.80 -16.76 5.91
C ASP A 86 -7.48 -15.57 5.21
N GLU A 87 -8.70 -15.20 5.59
CA GLU A 87 -9.40 -14.04 4.99
C GLU A 87 -8.76 -12.70 5.39
N LEU A 88 -8.40 -12.54 6.67
CA LEU A 88 -7.77 -11.29 7.13
C LEU A 88 -6.33 -11.16 6.62
N CYS A 89 -5.57 -12.26 6.50
CA CYS A 89 -4.23 -12.20 5.89
C CYS A 89 -4.31 -11.76 4.42
N GLN A 90 -5.29 -12.25 3.66
CA GLN A 90 -5.52 -11.81 2.28
C GLN A 90 -5.90 -10.34 2.20
N PHE A 91 -6.77 -9.88 3.10
CA PHE A 91 -7.16 -8.48 3.18
C PHE A 91 -5.96 -7.56 3.49
N ILE A 92 -5.11 -7.98 4.43
CA ILE A 92 -3.87 -7.27 4.77
C ILE A 92 -2.93 -7.20 3.56
N GLU A 93 -2.64 -8.34 2.91
CA GLU A 93 -1.76 -8.38 1.72
C GLU A 93 -2.31 -7.50 0.59
N ALA A 94 -3.61 -7.57 0.32
CA ALA A 94 -4.26 -6.73 -0.67
C ALA A 94 -4.12 -5.24 -0.35
N THR A 95 -4.35 -4.86 0.90
CA THR A 95 -4.27 -3.45 1.33
C THR A 95 -2.84 -2.92 1.23
N TYR A 96 -1.83 -3.71 1.58
CA TYR A 96 -0.43 -3.35 1.40
C TYR A 96 -0.06 -3.18 -0.08
N PHE A 97 -0.48 -4.12 -0.93
CA PHE A 97 -0.24 -4.03 -2.37
C PHE A 97 -0.88 -2.77 -2.98
N ILE A 98 -2.15 -2.51 -2.63
CA ILE A 98 -2.86 -1.32 -3.08
C ILE A 98 -2.10 -0.07 -2.64
N ASN A 99 -1.71 0.05 -1.38
CA ASN A 99 -0.98 1.24 -0.91
C ASN A 99 0.36 1.43 -1.61
N MET A 100 1.12 0.35 -1.81
CA MET A 100 2.40 0.41 -2.50
C MET A 100 2.24 0.95 -3.92
N VAL A 101 1.30 0.39 -4.69
CA VAL A 101 1.09 0.77 -6.08
C VAL A 101 0.51 2.18 -6.18
N MET A 102 -0.52 2.50 -5.39
CA MET A 102 -1.11 3.84 -5.33
C MET A 102 -0.06 4.91 -4.99
N SER A 103 0.78 4.65 -3.99
CA SER A 103 1.83 5.59 -3.57
C SER A 103 2.84 5.87 -4.68
N ILE A 104 3.33 4.83 -5.36
CA ILE A 104 4.31 4.96 -6.44
C ILE A 104 3.74 5.84 -7.57
N TYR A 105 2.51 5.56 -8.02
CA TYR A 105 1.90 6.31 -9.11
C TYR A 105 1.58 7.75 -8.71
N ILE A 106 1.03 7.97 -7.51
CA ILE A 106 0.71 9.33 -7.05
C ILE A 106 1.98 10.18 -6.91
N ILE A 107 3.04 9.66 -6.30
CA ILE A 107 4.32 10.38 -6.16
C ILE A 107 4.93 10.66 -7.54
N SER A 108 4.82 9.70 -8.47
CA SER A 108 5.28 9.89 -9.85
C SER A 108 4.49 11.01 -10.55
N PHE A 109 3.16 11.02 -10.43
CA PHE A 109 2.33 12.08 -11.01
C PHE A 109 2.60 13.44 -10.39
N ILE A 110 2.81 13.52 -9.06
CA ILE A 110 3.23 14.76 -8.39
C ILE A 110 4.57 15.24 -8.96
N SER A 111 5.54 14.34 -9.13
CA SER A 111 6.87 14.66 -9.64
C SER A 111 6.80 15.17 -11.09
N ILE A 112 6.02 14.52 -11.95
CA ILE A 112 5.78 14.93 -13.33
C ILE A 112 5.08 16.30 -13.38
N ASP A 113 4.03 16.50 -12.58
CA ASP A 113 3.33 17.80 -12.49
C ASP A 113 4.30 18.92 -12.10
N ARG A 114 5.15 18.68 -11.10
CA ARG A 114 6.16 19.66 -10.66
C ARG A 114 7.20 19.94 -11.73
N TYR A 115 7.68 18.91 -12.41
CA TYR A 115 8.61 19.06 -13.52
C TYR A 115 8.02 19.90 -14.66
N ILE A 116 6.78 19.60 -15.10
CA ILE A 116 6.10 20.34 -16.17
C ILE A 116 5.86 21.80 -15.76
N ALA A 117 5.50 22.05 -14.50
CA ALA A 117 5.27 23.40 -13.99
C ALA A 117 6.54 24.26 -14.00
N ILE A 118 7.69 23.67 -13.69
CA ILE A 118 8.99 24.35 -13.70
C ILE A 118 9.46 24.60 -15.13
N LYS A 119 9.41 23.57 -16.00
CA LYS A 119 9.98 23.65 -17.35
C LYS A 119 9.06 24.32 -18.37
N HIS A 120 7.75 24.19 -18.20
CA HIS A 120 6.73 24.65 -19.16
C HIS A 120 5.54 25.34 -18.45
N PRO A 121 5.75 26.50 -17.81
CA PRO A 121 4.74 27.16 -16.97
C PRO A 121 3.45 27.53 -17.74
N LEU A 122 3.56 27.96 -19.00
CA LEU A 122 2.40 28.30 -19.83
C LEU A 122 1.56 27.06 -20.21
N LYS A 123 2.21 25.93 -20.50
CA LYS A 123 1.54 24.65 -20.80
C LYS A 123 0.94 24.02 -19.54
N SER A 124 1.62 24.15 -18.41
CA SER A 124 1.15 23.68 -17.10
C SER A 124 -0.19 24.30 -16.71
N ARG A 125 -0.38 25.61 -16.94
CA ARG A 125 -1.63 26.32 -16.59
C ARG A 125 -2.86 25.79 -17.34
N THR A 126 -2.70 25.32 -18.58
CA THR A 126 -3.82 24.81 -19.40
C THR A 126 -4.13 23.33 -19.10
N PHE A 127 -3.13 22.55 -18.70
CA PHE A 127 -3.30 21.13 -18.38
C PHE A 127 -3.74 20.87 -16.94
N ARG A 128 -3.43 21.79 -16.01
CA ARG A 128 -3.81 21.72 -14.61
C ARG A 128 -5.32 21.93 -14.42
N SER A 129 -6.01 20.81 -14.21
CA SER A 129 -7.40 20.79 -13.75
C SER A 129 -7.55 19.75 -12.65
N PRO A 130 -8.03 20.12 -11.45
CA PRO A 130 -8.19 19.18 -10.35
C PRO A 130 -9.25 18.11 -10.65
N THR A 131 -10.23 18.41 -11.50
CA THR A 131 -11.23 17.44 -11.97
C THR A 131 -10.60 16.34 -12.83
N LYS A 132 -9.69 16.69 -13.75
CA LYS A 132 -8.96 15.69 -14.57
C LYS A 132 -8.10 14.80 -13.69
N VAL A 133 -7.44 15.39 -12.70
CA VAL A 133 -6.62 14.64 -11.73
C VAL A 133 -7.47 13.71 -10.87
N ALA A 134 -8.65 14.17 -10.41
CA ALA A 134 -9.58 13.32 -9.67
C ALA A 134 -10.05 12.12 -10.51
N PHE A 135 -10.35 12.33 -11.79
CA PHE A 135 -10.70 11.26 -12.72
C PHE A 135 -9.55 10.25 -12.90
N LEU A 136 -8.31 10.74 -13.11
CA LEU A 136 -7.13 9.88 -13.21
C LEU A 136 -6.88 9.07 -11.93
N CYS A 137 -7.03 9.70 -10.76
CA CYS A 137 -6.92 9.00 -9.48
C CYS A 137 -8.02 7.94 -9.33
N GLY A 138 -9.25 8.23 -9.76
CA GLY A 138 -10.35 7.26 -9.76
C GLY A 138 -10.06 6.05 -10.65
N LEU A 139 -9.56 6.26 -11.86
CA LEU A 139 -9.14 5.17 -12.75
C LEU A 139 -8.00 4.34 -12.14
N LEU A 140 -7.03 5.00 -11.50
CA LEU A 140 -5.94 4.34 -10.81
C LEU A 140 -6.45 3.47 -9.65
N TRP A 141 -7.38 3.96 -8.84
CA TRP A 141 -8.00 3.15 -7.78
C TRP A 141 -8.67 1.91 -8.33
N VAL A 142 -9.47 2.05 -9.38
CA VAL A 142 -10.18 0.92 -10.01
C VAL A 142 -9.18 -0.10 -10.56
N SER A 143 -8.15 0.34 -11.30
CA SER A 143 -7.15 -0.58 -11.87
C SER A 143 -6.36 -1.32 -10.80
N VAL A 144 -5.97 -0.63 -9.72
CA VAL A 144 -5.21 -1.22 -8.62
C VAL A 144 -6.08 -2.19 -7.81
N ILE A 145 -7.35 -1.87 -7.56
CA ILE A 145 -8.29 -2.80 -6.88
C ILE A 145 -8.53 -4.04 -7.74
N ILE A 146 -8.70 -3.90 -9.05
CA ILE A 146 -8.83 -5.05 -9.96
C ILE A 146 -7.55 -5.90 -9.90
N GLY A 147 -6.37 -5.28 -9.99
CA GLY A 147 -5.10 -5.99 -9.86
C GLY A 147 -4.97 -6.73 -8.52
N ALA A 148 -5.32 -6.09 -7.41
CA ALA A 148 -5.30 -6.69 -6.08
C ALA A 148 -6.27 -7.86 -5.92
N THR A 149 -7.47 -7.78 -6.52
CA THR A 149 -8.45 -8.87 -6.50
C THR A 149 -8.02 -10.05 -7.37
N LEU A 150 -7.40 -9.80 -8.53
CA LEU A 150 -6.84 -10.85 -9.38
C LEU A 150 -5.65 -11.53 -8.69
N GLN A 151 -4.78 -10.76 -8.05
CA GLN A 151 -3.65 -11.29 -7.30
C GLN A 151 -4.09 -12.14 -6.10
N THR A 152 -5.09 -11.68 -5.32
CA THR A 152 -5.64 -12.47 -4.21
C THR A 152 -6.39 -13.71 -4.69
N ARG A 153 -7.13 -13.64 -5.81
CA ARG A 153 -7.76 -14.80 -6.46
C ARG A 153 -6.73 -15.86 -6.89
N GLN A 154 -5.63 -15.44 -7.52
CA GLN A 154 -4.54 -16.35 -7.89
C GLN A 154 -3.87 -16.96 -6.66
N ARG A 155 -3.66 -16.16 -5.60
CA ARG A 155 -3.12 -16.63 -4.32
C ARG A 155 -4.07 -17.54 -3.55
N TYR A 156 -5.39 -17.46 -3.74
CA TYR A 156 -6.36 -18.37 -3.10
C TYR A 156 -6.11 -19.85 -3.46
N ALA A 157 -5.48 -20.13 -4.59
CA ALA A 157 -5.07 -21.47 -5.01
C ALA A 157 -3.77 -21.98 -4.34
N ALA A 158 -3.00 -21.10 -3.67
CA ALA A 158 -1.74 -21.41 -3.01
C ALA A 158 -1.79 -20.92 -1.55
N LEU A 159 -1.84 -21.85 -0.58
CA LEU A 159 -1.89 -21.54 0.86
C LEU A 159 -1.06 -20.31 1.27
N CYS A 160 -1.66 -19.42 2.07
CA CYS A 160 -0.98 -18.26 2.68
C CYS A 160 0.38 -18.68 3.23
N PHE A 161 1.45 -18.00 2.79
CA PHE A 161 2.89 -18.25 3.03
C PHE A 161 3.67 -19.13 2.02
N ARG A 162 3.07 -19.78 1.01
CA ARG A 162 3.91 -20.37 -0.06
C ARG A 162 4.38 -19.29 -1.03
N LYS A 163 5.64 -18.87 -0.87
CA LYS A 163 6.32 -17.92 -1.74
C LYS A 163 6.67 -18.62 -3.06
N ASP A 164 5.78 -18.53 -4.06
CA ASP A 164 6.15 -18.89 -5.44
C ASP A 164 6.93 -17.73 -6.05
N ILE A 165 8.26 -17.88 -6.07
CA ILE A 165 9.25 -16.87 -6.47
C ILE A 165 9.25 -16.63 -7.99
N THR A 166 8.56 -17.45 -8.79
CA THR A 166 8.90 -17.61 -10.22
C THR A 166 7.87 -17.15 -11.25
N ALA A 167 6.69 -16.60 -10.88
CA ALA A 167 5.67 -16.25 -11.89
C ALA A 167 5.00 -14.85 -11.78
N SER A 168 5.12 -14.12 -10.66
CA SER A 168 4.28 -12.92 -10.41
C SER A 168 4.99 -11.58 -10.64
N ALA A 169 6.31 -11.51 -10.51
CA ALA A 169 7.04 -10.24 -10.65
C ALA A 169 7.04 -9.71 -12.10
N THR A 170 7.14 -10.60 -13.09
CA THR A 170 7.22 -10.27 -14.51
C THR A 170 5.89 -9.83 -15.11
N GLN A 171 4.76 -10.38 -14.63
CA GLN A 171 3.43 -10.02 -15.13
C GLN A 171 2.89 -8.72 -14.51
N ASN A 172 3.26 -8.43 -13.25
CA ASN A 172 2.89 -7.19 -12.55
C ASN A 172 3.59 -5.96 -13.13
N LEU A 173 4.88 -6.06 -13.50
CA LEU A 173 5.61 -4.96 -14.15
C LEU A 173 5.06 -4.62 -15.54
N LEU A 174 4.67 -5.62 -16.33
CA LEU A 174 4.13 -5.41 -17.68
C LEU A 174 2.75 -4.73 -17.64
N SER A 175 1.87 -5.14 -16.72
CA SER A 175 0.54 -4.53 -16.56
C SER A 175 0.61 -3.05 -16.13
N ILE A 176 1.60 -2.70 -15.30
CA ILE A 176 1.86 -1.35 -14.76
C ILE A 176 2.34 -0.38 -15.86
N PHE A 177 3.12 -0.86 -16.82
CA PHE A 177 3.59 -0.06 -17.96
C PHE A 177 2.49 0.22 -19.00
N PHE A 178 1.55 -0.71 -19.21
CA PHE A 178 0.53 -0.62 -20.26
C PHE A 178 -0.73 0.19 -19.90
N VAL A 179 -0.99 0.48 -18.62
CA VAL A 179 -2.20 1.25 -18.24
C VAL A 179 -2.07 2.75 -18.59
N PHE A 180 -0.86 3.27 -18.81
CA PHE A 180 -0.60 4.68 -19.11
C PHE A 180 0.32 4.93 -20.32
N ALA A 181 0.60 3.92 -21.15
CA ALA A 181 1.30 4.04 -22.43
C ALA A 181 0.34 3.76 -23.58
#